data_AF-A0A956RNQ7-F1
#
_entry.id   AF-A0A956RNQ7-F1
#
_cell.length_a   1.000
_cell.length_b   1.000
_cell.length_c   1.000
_cell.angle_alpha   90.00
_cell.angle_beta   90.00
_cell.angle_gamma   90.00
#
_symmetry.space_group_name_H-M   'P 1'
#
loop_
_entity.id
_entity.type
_entity.pdbx_description
1 polymer ?
#
loop_
_entity_poly.entity_id
_entity_poly.type
_entity_poly.pdbx_seq_one_letter_code
_entity_poly.pdbx_strand_id
1 'polypeptide(L)'
;MSYGDFVAQKRRIVHPDGITVNDVNAKLFPFQAAVVRWALRRARAAVWADCGLGKSWMAIEWAHHVSEATGKPVIILCPLAVADQFVAESERMGRKVSHADESTAGEAAFRAERERMEVSHR
;
A
#
# COMPACT_ATOMS: atom_id res chain seq x y z
N MET A 1 3.10 16.08 -40.32
CA MET A 1 3.14 15.83 -38.87
C MET A 1 3.93 16.97 -38.25
N SER A 2 3.28 17.76 -37.40
CA SER A 2 3.92 18.86 -36.68
C SER A 2 4.74 18.33 -35.50
N TYR A 3 5.66 19.15 -34.98
CA TYR A 3 6.36 18.82 -33.72
C TYR A 3 5.38 18.60 -32.56
N GLY A 4 4.25 19.33 -32.55
CA GLY A 4 3.17 19.15 -31.58
C GLY A 4 2.56 17.75 -31.63
N ASP A 5 2.32 17.21 -32.83
CA ASP A 5 1.76 15.86 -33.02
C ASP A 5 2.71 14.77 -32.51
N PHE A 6 4.02 14.95 -32.73
CA PHE A 6 5.06 14.06 -32.23
C PHE A 6 5.14 14.03 -30.71
N VAL A 7 5.04 15.19 -30.05
CA VAL A 7 5.03 15.28 -28.59
C VAL A 7 3.74 14.69 -28.02
N ALA A 8 2.59 14.98 -28.65
CA ALA A 8 1.30 14.46 -28.21
C ALA A 8 1.25 12.92 -28.23
N GLN A 9 1.83 12.29 -29.27
CA GLN A 9 1.89 10.83 -29.39
C GLN A 9 2.70 10.17 -28.25
N LYS A 10 3.65 10.88 -27.63
CA LYS A 10 4.44 10.36 -26.50
C LYS A 10 3.72 10.43 -25.16
N ARG A 11 2.59 11.14 -25.08
CA ARG A 11 1.83 11.31 -23.84
C ARG A 11 1.08 10.02 -23.50
N ARG A 12 1.52 9.32 -22.45
CA ARG A 12 0.76 8.20 -21.87
C ARG A 12 -0.25 8.74 -20.87
N ILE A 13 -1.54 8.60 -21.18
CA ILE A 13 -2.63 8.94 -20.26
C ILE A 13 -3.01 7.68 -19.50
N VAL A 14 -2.96 7.74 -18.16
CA VAL A 14 -3.45 6.66 -17.30
C VAL A 14 -4.81 7.08 -16.76
N HIS A 15 -5.84 6.36 -17.19
CA HIS A 15 -7.20 6.55 -16.74
C HIS A 15 -7.34 6.04 -15.28
N PRO A 16 -8.14 6.71 -14.45
CA PRO A 16 -8.43 6.23 -13.11
C PRO A 16 -9.37 5.03 -13.19
N ASP A 17 -8.79 3.84 -13.24
CA ASP A 17 -9.53 2.55 -13.32
C ASP A 17 -9.67 1.89 -11.94
N GLY A 18 -9.78 2.71 -10.89
CA GLY A 18 -9.73 2.28 -9.51
C GLY A 18 -11.10 2.11 -8.85
N ILE A 19 -11.08 1.90 -7.54
CA ILE A 19 -12.29 1.72 -6.73
C ILE A 19 -12.65 3.00 -5.99
N THR A 20 -13.95 3.29 -5.93
CA THR A 20 -14.47 4.43 -5.17
C THR A 20 -15.05 3.92 -3.86
N VAL A 21 -14.55 4.46 -2.75
CA VAL A 21 -14.96 4.07 -1.41
C VAL A 21 -15.27 5.33 -0.61
N ASN A 22 -16.41 5.33 0.08
CA ASN A 22 -16.84 6.47 0.90
C ASN A 22 -16.26 6.36 2.31
N ASP A 23 -16.39 5.18 2.90
CA ASP A 23 -15.97 4.90 4.26
C ASP A 23 -14.56 4.34 4.30
N VAL A 24 -13.70 5.05 5.02
CA VAL A 24 -12.36 4.63 5.40
C VAL A 24 -12.27 4.70 6.92
N ASN A 25 -11.27 4.04 7.50
CA ASN A 25 -11.09 3.94 8.94
C ASN A 25 -11.16 5.31 9.64
N ALA A 26 -12.07 5.43 10.61
CA ALA A 26 -12.33 6.68 11.34
C ALA A 26 -11.13 7.18 12.16
N LYS A 27 -10.13 6.33 12.41
CA LYS A 27 -8.90 6.72 13.12
C LYS A 27 -7.92 7.50 12.23
N LEU A 28 -8.11 7.51 10.90
CA LEU A 28 -7.30 8.30 9.98
C LEU A 28 -7.59 9.79 10.14
N PHE A 29 -6.56 10.62 10.04
CA PHE A 29 -6.77 12.06 9.90
C PHE A 29 -7.51 12.37 8.60
N PRO A 30 -8.26 13.49 8.52
CA PRO A 30 -9.02 13.85 7.32
C PRO A 30 -8.17 13.89 6.04
N PHE A 31 -6.93 14.37 6.12
CA PHE A 31 -6.02 14.39 4.98
C PHE A 31 -5.56 12.99 4.55
N GLN A 32 -5.30 12.08 5.51
CA GLN A 32 -4.93 10.70 5.22
C GLN A 32 -6.09 9.97 4.54
N ALA A 33 -7.32 10.15 5.05
CA ALA A 33 -8.54 9.63 4.44
C ALA A 33 -8.71 10.12 3.00
N ALA A 34 -8.47 11.42 2.74
CA ALA A 34 -8.53 11.97 1.39
C ALA A 34 -7.48 11.35 0.46
N VAL A 35 -6.24 11.17 0.94
CA VAL A 35 -5.15 10.53 0.19
C VAL A 35 -5.48 9.07 -0.14
N VAL A 36 -6.02 8.31 0.83
CA VAL A 36 -6.42 6.91 0.62
C VAL A 36 -7.53 6.82 -0.43
N ARG A 37 -8.60 7.62 -0.32
CA ARG A 37 -9.68 7.65 -1.32
C ARG A 37 -9.17 8.02 -2.71
N TRP A 38 -8.25 8.99 -2.79
CA TRP A 38 -7.63 9.37 -4.04
C TRP A 38 -6.81 8.22 -4.64
N ALA A 39 -5.97 7.56 -3.82
CA ALA A 39 -5.14 6.44 -4.26
C ALA A 39 -5.98 5.25 -4.74
N LEU A 40 -7.07 4.94 -4.04
CA LEU A 40 -8.03 3.89 -4.41
C LEU A 40 -8.67 4.19 -5.77
N ARG A 41 -9.15 5.43 -5.98
CA ARG A 41 -9.76 5.85 -7.25
C ARG A 41 -8.78 5.81 -8.42
N ARG A 42 -7.51 6.12 -8.18
CA ARG A 42 -6.48 6.12 -9.23
C ARG A 42 -6.05 4.72 -9.67
N ALA A 43 -6.36 3.67 -8.90
CA ALA A 43 -5.87 2.29 -9.02
C ALA A 43 -4.34 2.17 -8.84
N ARG A 44 -3.58 2.92 -9.62
CA ARG A 44 -2.12 2.98 -9.63
C ARG A 44 -1.69 4.35 -9.16
N ALA A 45 -1.27 4.43 -7.91
CA ALA A 45 -0.92 5.68 -7.25
C ALA A 45 0.45 5.58 -6.56
N ALA A 46 1.18 6.69 -6.56
CA ALA A 46 2.34 6.89 -5.71
C ALA A 46 2.00 8.01 -4.73
N VAL A 47 2.13 7.73 -3.43
CA VAL A 47 1.87 8.69 -2.35
C VAL A 47 3.22 9.16 -1.80
N TRP A 48 3.61 10.38 -2.13
CA TRP A 48 4.84 11.02 -1.66
C TRP A 48 4.53 11.88 -0.43
N ALA A 49 4.45 11.24 0.73
CA ALA A 49 4.20 11.90 2.01
C ALA A 49 5.47 11.94 2.88
N ASP A 50 5.72 13.05 3.56
CA ASP A 50 6.84 13.24 4.48
C ASP A 50 6.84 12.25 5.66
N CYS A 51 7.99 12.14 6.33
CA CYS A 51 8.12 11.35 7.56
C CYS A 51 7.17 11.87 8.65
N GLY A 52 6.58 10.97 9.43
CA GLY A 52 5.61 11.32 10.47
C GLY A 52 4.16 11.51 10.01
N LEU A 53 3.88 11.60 8.70
CA LEU A 53 2.50 11.79 8.21
C LEU A 53 1.61 10.53 8.23
N GLY A 54 2.07 9.43 8.83
CA GLY A 54 1.31 8.18 8.94
C GLY A 54 1.15 7.41 7.62
N LYS A 55 2.22 7.32 6.83
CA LYS A 55 2.26 6.55 5.56
C LYS A 55 1.81 5.10 5.73
N SER A 56 2.23 4.46 6.81
CA SER A 56 1.88 3.07 7.11
C SER A 56 0.37 2.88 7.25
N TRP A 57 -0.31 3.75 8.00
CA TRP A 57 -1.77 3.71 8.14
C TRP A 57 -2.50 3.92 6.82
N MET A 58 -2.01 4.84 5.98
CA MET A 58 -2.56 5.04 4.63
C MET A 58 -2.39 3.79 3.76
N ALA A 59 -1.23 3.14 3.82
CA ALA A 59 -0.96 1.93 3.05
C ALA A 59 -1.80 0.72 3.53
N ILE A 60 -1.93 0.54 4.84
CA ILE A 60 -2.76 -0.52 5.45
C ILE A 60 -4.23 -0.36 5.05
N GLU A 61 -4.77 0.86 5.15
CA GLU A 61 -6.18 1.09 4.79
C GLU A 61 -6.43 0.92 3.29
N TRP A 62 -5.53 1.42 2.45
CA TRP A 62 -5.60 1.20 1.01
C TRP A 62 -5.62 -0.31 0.67
N ALA A 63 -4.70 -1.07 1.27
CA ALA A 63 -4.58 -2.49 1.02
C ALA A 63 -5.79 -3.28 1.52
N HIS A 64 -6.39 -2.89 2.65
CA HIS A 64 -7.65 -3.47 3.11
C HIS A 64 -8.76 -3.33 2.06
N HIS A 65 -8.99 -2.12 1.54
CA HIS A 65 -10.05 -1.90 0.53
C HIS A 65 -9.76 -2.62 -0.78
N VAL A 66 -8.50 -2.71 -1.21
CA VAL A 66 -8.13 -3.47 -2.41
C VAL A 66 -8.38 -4.97 -2.18
N SER A 67 -8.02 -5.50 -1.01
CA SER A 67 -8.28 -6.90 -0.65
C SER A 67 -9.77 -7.21 -0.67
N GLU A 68 -10.61 -6.36 -0.05
CA GLU A 68 -12.06 -6.53 -0.03
C GLU A 68 -12.67 -6.47 -1.44
N ALA A 69 -12.25 -5.50 -2.26
CA ALA A 69 -12.81 -5.31 -3.60
C ALA A 69 -12.40 -6.43 -4.58
N THR A 70 -11.23 -7.02 -4.39
CA THR A 70 -10.70 -8.04 -5.30
C THR A 70 -10.90 -9.47 -4.80
N GLY A 71 -11.21 -9.66 -3.51
CA GLY A 71 -11.24 -10.96 -2.84
C GLY A 71 -9.88 -11.66 -2.82
N LYS A 72 -8.78 -10.90 -2.97
CA LYS A 72 -7.42 -11.44 -3.13
C LYS A 72 -6.44 -10.85 -2.11
N PRO A 73 -5.37 -11.59 -1.77
CA PRO A 73 -4.24 -11.03 -1.03
C PRO A 73 -3.69 -9.74 -1.63
N VAL A 74 -3.27 -8.83 -0.74
CA VAL A 74 -2.46 -7.66 -1.09
C VAL A 74 -1.10 -7.79 -0.39
N ILE A 75 -0.02 -7.46 -1.10
CA ILE A 75 1.33 -7.44 -0.52
C ILE A 75 1.72 -5.98 -0.26
N ILE A 76 2.12 -5.69 0.98
CA ILE A 76 2.84 -4.46 1.31
C ILE A 76 4.32 -4.77 1.45
N LEU A 77 5.11 -4.26 0.53
CA LEU A 77 6.57 -4.34 0.58
C LEU A 77 7.11 -3.21 1.46
N CYS A 78 7.87 -3.57 2.49
CA CYS A 78 8.63 -2.62 3.28
C CYS A 78 9.98 -3.22 3.72
N PRO A 79 10.95 -2.39 4.17
CA PRO A 79 12.18 -2.91 4.76
C PRO A 79 11.87 -3.81 5.95
N LEU A 80 12.71 -4.82 6.18
CA LEU A 80 12.57 -5.77 7.28
C LEU A 80 12.37 -5.08 8.64
N ALA A 81 13.22 -4.09 8.93
CA ALA A 81 13.21 -3.39 10.22
C ALA A 81 11.88 -2.68 10.56
N VAL A 82 10.99 -2.50 9.58
CA VAL A 82 9.68 -1.84 9.74
C VAL A 82 8.51 -2.83 9.61
N ALA A 83 8.77 -4.10 9.28
CA ALA A 83 7.76 -5.14 9.09
C ALA A 83 6.86 -5.29 10.33
N ASP A 84 7.50 -5.45 11.50
CA ASP A 84 6.80 -5.64 12.78
C ASP A 84 5.97 -4.40 13.14
N GLN A 85 6.42 -3.21 12.75
CA GLN A 85 5.67 -1.97 12.95
C GLN A 85 4.37 -1.97 12.14
N PHE A 86 4.40 -2.44 10.88
CA PHE A 86 3.19 -2.55 10.06
C PHE A 86 2.17 -3.51 10.68
N VAL A 87 2.62 -4.66 11.21
CA VAL A 87 1.75 -5.62 11.91
C VAL A 87 1.13 -4.97 13.14
N ALA A 88 1.93 -4.38 14.02
CA ALA A 88 1.44 -3.73 15.24
C ALA A 88 0.50 -2.54 14.95
N GLU A 89 0.77 -1.74 13.92
CA GLU A 89 -0.12 -0.65 13.53
C GLU A 89 -1.43 -1.15 12.92
N SER A 90 -1.41 -2.26 12.18
CA SER A 90 -2.64 -2.85 11.65
C SER A 90 -3.59 -3.28 12.76
N GLU A 91 -3.07 -3.90 13.82
CA GLU A 91 -3.87 -4.30 14.99
C GLU A 91 -4.49 -3.08 15.67
N ARG A 92 -3.71 -2.00 15.83
CA ARG A 92 -4.21 -0.72 16.36
C ARG A 92 -5.31 -0.11 15.49
N MET A 93 -5.27 -0.34 14.18
CA MET A 93 -6.33 0.07 13.26
C MET A 93 -7.53 -0.88 13.23
N GLY A 94 -7.43 -2.07 13.83
CA GLY A 94 -8.44 -3.13 13.70
C GLY A 94 -8.43 -3.80 12.33
N ARG A 95 -7.26 -3.85 11.68
CA ARG A 95 -7.00 -4.51 10.41
C ARG A 95 -6.09 -5.73 10.65
N LYS A 96 -6.10 -6.68 9.72
CA LYS A 96 -5.27 -7.88 9.78
C LYS A 96 -4.12 -7.75 8.78
N VAL A 97 -2.91 -7.55 9.29
CA VAL A 97 -1.67 -7.64 8.53
C VAL A 97 -0.78 -8.66 9.21
N SER A 98 -0.14 -9.51 8.42
CA SER A 98 0.78 -10.53 8.90
C SER A 98 2.10 -10.44 8.15
N HIS A 99 2.98 -11.37 8.45
CA HIS A 99 4.14 -11.67 7.64
C HIS A 99 3.77 -12.86 6.69
N ALA A 100 4.10 -12.83 5.39
CA ALA A 100 4.14 -13.91 4.34
C ALA A 100 5.48 -14.68 4.09
N ASP A 101 5.50 -15.99 4.30
CA ASP A 101 6.58 -16.95 3.97
C ASP A 101 6.37 -17.60 2.60
N GLU A 102 7.35 -18.41 2.18
CA GLU A 102 7.21 -19.40 1.10
C GLU A 102 5.91 -20.21 1.15
N SER A 103 5.39 -20.56 2.34
CA SER A 103 4.15 -21.33 2.47
C SER A 103 2.85 -20.53 2.30
N THR A 104 2.91 -19.20 2.35
CA THR A 104 1.72 -18.32 2.27
C THR A 104 1.60 -17.57 0.95
N ALA A 105 2.49 -17.81 -0.02
CA ALA A 105 2.46 -17.19 -1.35
C ALA A 105 1.17 -17.49 -2.18
N GLY A 106 0.27 -18.36 -1.70
CA GLY A 106 -1.00 -18.70 -2.35
C GLY A 106 -2.28 -18.27 -1.61
N GLU A 107 -2.23 -17.90 -0.32
CA GLU A 107 -3.41 -17.53 0.48
C GLU A 107 -3.13 -16.25 1.29
N ALA A 108 -3.87 -15.18 0.98
CA ALA A 108 -4.04 -13.98 1.81
C ALA A 108 -2.79 -13.47 2.56
N ALA A 109 -1.66 -13.21 1.88
CA ALA A 109 -0.41 -12.87 2.53
C ALA A 109 0.12 -11.45 2.24
N PHE A 110 0.12 -10.63 3.29
CA PHE A 110 1.07 -9.54 3.52
C PHE A 110 2.37 -10.13 4.12
N ARG A 111 3.61 -9.78 3.68
CA ARG A 111 4.91 -9.82 4.46
C ARG A 111 5.82 -8.66 4.10
N ALA A 112 6.63 -8.28 5.09
CA ALA A 112 7.98 -7.77 4.91
C ALA A 112 9.05 -8.73 5.47
N GLU A 113 10.09 -8.93 4.67
CA GLU A 113 11.06 -10.04 4.60
C GLU A 113 12.05 -10.11 5.75
N ARG A 114 12.39 -11.33 6.22
CA ARG A 114 13.35 -11.63 7.31
C ARG A 114 14.56 -12.39 6.78
N GLU A 115 15.67 -11.69 6.53
CA GLU A 115 17.01 -12.30 6.49
C GLU A 115 17.71 -12.10 7.84
N ARG A 116 18.03 -13.21 8.50
CA ARG A 116 18.87 -13.23 9.69
C ARG A 116 20.31 -12.93 9.28
N MET A 117 20.85 -11.78 9.69
CA MET A 117 22.30 -11.64 9.85
C MET A 117 22.70 -12.30 11.17
N GLU A 118 23.20 -13.53 11.10
CA GLU A 118 23.97 -14.13 12.20
C GLU A 118 25.31 -13.39 12.31
N VAL A 119 25.38 -12.41 13.20
CA VAL A 119 26.68 -11.87 13.63
C VAL A 119 27.24 -12.83 14.68
N SER A 120 28.00 -13.81 14.20
CA SER A 120 28.85 -14.67 15.03
C SER A 120 30.00 -13.84 15.60
N HIS A 121 29.83 -13.30 16.80
CA HIS A 121 30.96 -12.81 17.60
C HIS A 121 31.74 -14.01 18.14
N ARG A 122 32.90 -14.27 17.53
CA ARG A 122 34.05 -14.82 18.24
C ARG A 122 34.81 -13.68 18.90
#